data_AF-A0A257UTI6-F1
#
_entry.id   AF-A0A257UTI6-F1
#
_cell.length_a   1.000
_cell.length_b   1.000
_cell.length_c   1.000
_cell.angle_alpha   90.00
_cell.angle_beta   90.00
_cell.angle_gamma   90.00
#
_symmetry.space_group_name_H-M   'P 1'
#
loop_
_entity.id
_entity.type
_entity.pdbx_description
1 polymer ?
#
loop_
_entity_poly.entity_id
_entity_poly.type
_entity_poly.pdbx_seq_one_letter_code
_entity_poly.pdbx_strand_id
1 'polypeptide(L)'
;TGEDIAQTGGHFLIERFPDPGAVWTRPWDPHTEWGAGRVNANTLKGDLINDVHMAMCERVAAKSLASVKRPWDVRSNPYEGGSDHTVFGNAGVPAVLDWHFTDRFYHTNRDTAEKTSPDEMRNVGTAVAASAWLMASADAQVGEAVRELITRAGDARVNVETREGAVARPGVKPEDNATIVAAWRKWYDEAIASVGRLIVTPPFRESSKARASRP
;
A
#
# COMPACT_ATOMS: atom_id res chain seq x y z
N THR A 1 -7.45 -5.90 -13.39
CA THR A 1 -6.25 -6.51 -12.78
C THR A 1 -5.79 -7.67 -13.62
N GLY A 2 -4.48 -7.72 -13.90
CA GLY A 2 -3.87 -8.81 -14.67
C GLY A 2 -3.53 -8.44 -16.10
N GLU A 3 -3.35 -7.16 -16.41
CA GLU A 3 -3.02 -6.74 -17.77
C GLU A 3 -1.64 -7.21 -18.21
N ASP A 4 -1.51 -7.52 -19.50
CA ASP A 4 -0.22 -7.76 -20.13
C ASP A 4 0.42 -6.42 -20.48
N ILE A 5 1.37 -5.98 -19.64
CA ILE A 5 2.13 -4.73 -19.79
C ILE A 5 2.74 -4.60 -21.20
N ALA A 6 3.16 -5.71 -21.83
CA ALA A 6 3.75 -5.66 -23.17
C ALA A 6 2.72 -5.30 -24.26
N GLN A 7 1.44 -5.56 -24.00
CA GLN A 7 0.33 -5.24 -24.90
C GLN A 7 -0.35 -3.91 -24.54
N THR A 8 -0.62 -3.69 -23.25
CA THR A 8 -1.39 -2.54 -22.75
C THR A 8 -0.52 -1.32 -22.51
N GLY A 9 0.67 -1.53 -21.95
CA GLY A 9 1.53 -0.50 -21.39
C GLY A 9 1.15 -0.09 -19.95
N GLY A 10 0.05 -0.63 -19.40
CA GLY A 10 -0.38 -0.38 -18.03
C GLY A 10 0.51 -1.12 -17.04
N HIS A 11 1.21 -0.40 -16.18
CA HIS A 11 2.04 -1.01 -15.13
C HIS A 11 1.18 -1.40 -13.94
N PHE A 12 1.54 -2.46 -13.23
CA PHE A 12 0.91 -2.76 -11.95
C PHE A 12 1.19 -1.64 -10.94
N LEU A 13 0.13 -1.13 -10.36
CA LEU A 13 0.14 -0.05 -9.41
C LEU A 13 -0.68 -0.43 -8.19
N ILE A 14 -0.16 -0.06 -7.02
CA ILE A 14 -0.92 0.02 -5.79
C ILE A 14 -1.27 1.49 -5.60
N GLU A 15 -2.53 1.84 -5.83
CA GLU A 15 -3.05 3.12 -5.36
C GLU A 15 -3.23 3.02 -3.84
N ARG A 16 -2.48 3.88 -3.14
CA ARG A 16 -2.37 3.85 -1.69
C ARG A 16 -3.61 4.43 -1.02
N PHE A 17 -3.92 3.96 0.19
CA PHE A 17 -4.85 4.64 1.09
C PHE A 17 -4.36 6.08 1.35
N PRO A 18 -5.25 7.09 1.47
CA PRO A 18 -4.85 8.50 1.55
C PRO A 18 -3.73 8.76 2.55
N ASP A 19 -2.61 9.23 1.99
CA ASP A 19 -1.40 9.65 2.68
C ASP A 19 -1.08 11.12 2.30
N PRO A 20 -0.05 11.75 2.90
CA PRO A 20 0.32 13.12 2.54
C PRO A 20 0.67 13.31 1.06
N GLY A 21 1.10 12.26 0.34
CA GLY A 21 1.39 12.32 -1.10
C GLY A 21 0.15 12.65 -1.94
N ALA A 22 -1.05 12.29 -1.45
CA ALA A 22 -2.32 12.61 -2.10
C ALA A 22 -2.77 14.08 -1.89
N VAL A 23 -2.12 14.81 -0.97
CA VAL A 23 -2.40 16.23 -0.69
C VAL A 23 -1.30 17.11 -1.26
N TRP A 24 -0.04 16.71 -1.07
CA TRP A 24 1.14 17.46 -1.50
C TRP A 24 1.94 16.63 -2.49
N THR A 25 1.79 16.99 -3.76
CA THR A 25 2.44 16.28 -4.85
C THR A 25 3.96 16.40 -4.79
N ARG A 26 4.64 15.31 -5.19
CA ARG A 26 6.09 15.23 -5.29
C ARG A 26 6.52 14.58 -6.61
N PRO A 27 7.60 15.05 -7.27
CA PRO A 27 8.10 14.42 -8.49
C PRO A 27 8.55 12.96 -8.31
N TRP A 28 8.99 12.58 -7.10
CA TRP A 28 9.41 11.20 -6.77
C TRP A 28 8.27 10.31 -6.28
N ASP A 29 7.06 10.86 -6.16
CA ASP A 29 5.85 10.13 -5.77
C ASP A 29 4.67 10.66 -6.59
N PRO A 30 4.73 10.48 -7.93
CA PRO A 30 3.80 11.11 -8.84
C PRO A 30 2.44 10.40 -8.83
N HIS A 31 1.40 11.19 -9.05
CA HIS A 31 0.12 10.69 -9.53
C HIS A 31 0.26 10.12 -10.95
N THR A 32 -0.62 9.19 -11.28
CA THR A 32 -0.81 8.70 -12.64
C THR A 32 -1.49 9.75 -13.51
N GLU A 33 -1.61 9.46 -14.81
CA GLU A 33 -2.36 10.29 -15.75
C GLU A 33 -3.86 10.39 -15.44
N TRP A 34 -4.40 9.52 -14.58
CA TRP A 34 -5.77 9.65 -14.04
C TRP A 34 -5.92 10.92 -13.19
N GLY A 35 -4.87 11.25 -12.44
CA GLY A 35 -4.71 12.51 -11.73
C GLY A 35 -5.25 12.53 -10.31
N ALA A 36 -4.79 13.52 -9.54
CA ALA A 36 -5.10 13.63 -8.11
C ALA A 36 -6.58 13.97 -7.83
N GLY A 37 -7.21 13.16 -6.99
CA GLY A 37 -8.48 13.49 -6.37
C GLY A 37 -8.35 14.63 -5.35
N ARG A 38 -9.49 15.16 -4.86
CA ARG A 38 -9.49 16.16 -3.78
C ARG A 38 -9.41 15.47 -2.41
N VAL A 39 -8.23 15.50 -1.79
CA VAL A 39 -8.00 14.99 -0.42
C VAL A 39 -7.79 16.14 0.55
N ASN A 40 -8.46 16.10 1.71
CA ASN A 40 -8.27 17.08 2.77
C ASN A 40 -7.16 16.60 3.73
N ALA A 41 -6.15 17.44 3.98
CA ALA A 41 -5.08 17.12 4.93
C ALA A 41 -5.59 16.68 6.32
N ASN A 42 -6.72 17.25 6.79
CA ASN A 42 -7.29 16.95 8.10
C ASN A 42 -8.00 15.59 8.17
N THR A 43 -8.26 14.94 7.02
CA THR A 43 -8.87 13.61 6.98
C THR A 43 -7.84 12.49 6.89
N LEU A 44 -6.54 12.83 6.76
CA LEU A 44 -5.47 11.85 6.70
C LEU A 44 -5.35 11.09 8.01
N LYS A 45 -5.35 9.76 7.90
CA LYS A 45 -5.17 8.83 9.01
C LYS A 45 -4.22 7.72 8.59
N GLY A 46 -3.09 7.62 9.28
CA GLY A 46 -2.09 6.60 9.00
C GLY A 46 -2.56 5.18 9.19
N ASP A 47 -2.14 4.29 8.30
CA ASP A 47 -2.48 2.88 8.35
C ASP A 47 -1.40 1.96 7.79
N LEU A 48 -1.26 0.78 8.39
CA LEU A 48 -0.33 -0.26 7.97
C LEU A 48 -0.56 -0.77 6.55
N ILE A 49 -1.79 -0.64 6.02
CA ILE A 49 -2.18 -1.34 4.79
C ILE A 49 -1.31 -0.97 3.58
N ASN A 50 -0.87 0.29 3.48
CA ASN A 50 -0.03 0.75 2.36
C ASN A 50 1.29 -0.02 2.31
N ASP A 51 2.04 -0.01 3.41
CA ASP A 51 3.37 -0.62 3.45
C ASP A 51 3.32 -2.15 3.56
N VAL A 52 2.31 -2.70 4.24
CA VAL A 52 2.13 -4.16 4.34
C VAL A 52 1.81 -4.75 2.97
N HIS A 53 0.88 -4.16 2.23
CA HIS A 53 0.51 -4.68 0.92
C HIS A 53 1.66 -4.52 -0.08
N MET A 54 2.32 -3.35 -0.10
CA MET A 54 3.53 -3.13 -0.91
C MET A 54 4.60 -4.18 -0.62
N ALA A 55 4.92 -4.44 0.65
CA ALA A 55 5.93 -5.43 1.02
C ALA A 55 5.57 -6.86 0.59
N MET A 56 4.27 -7.21 0.58
CA MET A 56 3.82 -8.51 0.05
C MET A 56 3.99 -8.59 -1.46
N CYS A 57 3.65 -7.53 -2.19
CA CYS A 57 3.85 -7.44 -3.63
C CYS A 57 5.34 -7.55 -3.99
N GLU A 58 6.21 -6.78 -3.32
CA GLU A 58 7.66 -6.85 -3.49
C GLU A 58 8.22 -8.24 -3.17
N ARG A 59 7.71 -8.92 -2.14
CA ARG A 59 8.12 -10.28 -1.79
C ARG A 59 7.72 -11.29 -2.86
N VAL A 60 6.56 -11.13 -3.50
CA VAL A 60 6.14 -11.95 -4.64
C VAL A 60 7.02 -11.64 -5.85
N ALA A 61 7.31 -10.37 -6.13
CA ALA A 61 8.20 -9.95 -7.22
C ALA A 61 9.63 -10.52 -7.06
N ALA A 62 10.17 -10.49 -5.84
CA ALA A 62 11.47 -11.06 -5.52
C ALA A 62 11.53 -12.58 -5.75
N LYS A 63 10.41 -13.28 -5.61
CA LYS A 63 10.30 -14.72 -5.88
C LYS A 63 10.07 -15.03 -7.35
N SER A 64 9.29 -14.21 -8.06
CA SER A 64 9.08 -14.37 -9.51
C SER A 64 10.35 -14.13 -10.33
N LEU A 65 11.26 -13.29 -9.81
CA LEU A 65 12.62 -13.09 -10.31
C LEU A 65 13.46 -14.36 -10.40
N ALA A 66 13.21 -15.36 -9.55
CA ALA A 66 13.94 -16.62 -9.58
C ALA A 66 13.51 -17.54 -10.74
N SER A 67 12.37 -17.28 -11.39
CA SER A 67 11.76 -18.17 -12.37
C SER A 67 11.50 -17.57 -13.76
N VAL A 68 11.72 -16.27 -14.00
CA VAL A 68 11.40 -15.62 -15.29
C VAL A 68 12.43 -14.56 -15.72
N LYS A 69 12.63 -14.37 -17.04
CA LYS A 69 13.53 -13.37 -17.64
C LYS A 69 13.19 -11.90 -17.31
N ARG A 70 12.01 -11.61 -16.74
CA ARG A 70 11.61 -10.26 -16.33
C ARG A 70 10.99 -10.27 -14.93
N PRO A 71 11.49 -9.47 -13.97
CA PRO A 71 10.83 -9.24 -12.69
C PRO A 71 9.39 -8.76 -12.88
N TRP A 72 8.52 -9.10 -11.94
CA TRP A 72 7.24 -8.40 -11.80
C TRP A 72 7.49 -6.95 -11.37
N ASP A 73 6.99 -5.98 -12.14
CA ASP A 73 7.19 -4.55 -11.94
C ASP A 73 6.10 -3.99 -11.02
N VAL A 74 6.41 -3.91 -9.73
CA VAL A 74 5.50 -3.39 -8.70
C VAL A 74 5.76 -1.92 -8.46
N ARG A 75 4.73 -1.10 -8.61
CA ARG A 75 4.78 0.34 -8.37
C ARG A 75 3.63 0.78 -7.46
N SER A 76 3.67 2.02 -7.01
CA SER A 76 2.53 2.66 -6.35
C SER A 76 2.34 4.08 -6.80
N ASN A 77 1.13 4.59 -6.59
CA ASN A 77 0.78 5.98 -6.76
C ASN A 77 0.06 6.48 -5.49
N PRO A 78 0.08 7.80 -5.21
CA PRO A 78 -0.78 8.37 -4.19
C PRO A 78 -2.25 8.18 -4.54
N TYR A 79 -3.12 8.28 -3.54
CA TYR A 79 -4.56 8.16 -3.70
C TYR A 79 -5.12 9.12 -4.76
N GLU A 80 -5.95 8.59 -5.66
CA GLU A 80 -6.58 9.34 -6.75
C GLU A 80 -8.11 9.22 -6.74
N GLY A 81 -8.63 8.11 -6.21
CA GLY A 81 -10.05 7.81 -6.14
C GLY A 81 -10.62 7.37 -7.49
N GLY A 82 -11.95 7.35 -7.59
CA GLY A 82 -12.66 6.90 -8.79
C GLY A 82 -12.96 5.40 -8.83
N SER A 83 -12.63 4.66 -7.76
CA SER A 83 -12.93 3.24 -7.58
C SER A 83 -13.59 2.97 -6.21
N ASP A 84 -14.16 1.78 -6.03
CA ASP A 84 -14.98 1.40 -4.88
C ASP A 84 -14.23 1.42 -3.54
N HIS A 85 -12.89 1.31 -3.56
CA HIS A 85 -12.07 1.42 -2.36
C HIS A 85 -12.28 2.76 -1.62
N THR A 86 -12.69 3.81 -2.34
CA THR A 86 -13.11 5.12 -1.79
C THR A 86 -14.24 4.97 -0.76
N VAL A 87 -15.20 4.07 -0.99
CA VAL A 87 -16.37 3.89 -0.11
C VAL A 87 -15.93 3.33 1.24
N PHE A 88 -14.97 2.40 1.26
CA PHE A 88 -14.38 1.88 2.49
C PHE A 88 -13.64 2.99 3.25
N GLY A 89 -12.83 3.79 2.54
CA GLY A 89 -12.12 4.91 3.14
C GLY A 89 -13.05 5.95 3.78
N ASN A 90 -14.15 6.29 3.11
CA ASN A 90 -15.18 7.18 3.65
C ASN A 90 -15.87 6.61 4.91
N ALA A 91 -15.94 5.28 5.04
CA ALA A 91 -16.43 4.60 6.24
C ALA A 91 -15.35 4.42 7.33
N GLY A 92 -14.14 4.95 7.12
CA GLY A 92 -13.03 4.83 8.06
C GLY A 92 -12.33 3.47 8.03
N VAL A 93 -12.56 2.67 6.97
CA VAL A 93 -11.92 1.39 6.74
C VAL A 93 -10.75 1.59 5.75
N PRO A 94 -9.51 1.34 6.16
CA PRO A 94 -8.35 1.42 5.28
C PRO A 94 -8.48 0.47 4.09
N ALA A 95 -8.20 0.96 2.88
CA ALA A 95 -8.28 0.19 1.65
C ALA A 95 -7.26 0.71 0.62
N VAL A 96 -6.71 -0.20 -0.16
CA VAL A 96 -5.82 0.08 -1.30
C VAL A 96 -6.47 -0.46 -2.57
N LEU A 97 -6.03 0.03 -3.73
CA LEU A 97 -6.46 -0.47 -5.03
C LEU A 97 -5.27 -1.02 -5.82
N ASP A 98 -5.38 -2.30 -6.15
CA ASP A 98 -4.53 -2.94 -7.15
C ASP A 98 -5.09 -2.70 -8.54
N TRP A 99 -4.32 -2.06 -9.39
CA TRP A 99 -4.76 -1.71 -10.73
C TRP A 99 -3.59 -1.62 -11.72
N HIS A 100 -3.92 -1.34 -12.97
CA HIS A 100 -2.97 -1.25 -14.07
C HIS A 100 -3.20 0.06 -14.81
N PHE A 101 -2.18 0.90 -14.89
CA PHE A 101 -2.30 2.22 -15.52
C PHE A 101 -0.94 2.77 -15.98
N THR A 102 -0.84 3.59 -17.03
CA THR A 102 -1.89 3.92 -18.02
C THR A 102 -2.02 2.81 -19.06
N ASP A 103 -3.16 2.12 -19.08
CA ASP A 103 -3.52 1.18 -20.15
C ASP A 103 -4.11 1.92 -21.36
N ARG A 104 -3.51 1.71 -22.55
CA ARG A 104 -3.99 2.28 -23.81
C ARG A 104 -5.36 1.78 -24.28
N PHE A 105 -5.84 0.66 -23.76
CA PHE A 105 -7.12 0.04 -24.10
C PHE A 105 -8.20 0.29 -23.05
N TYR A 106 -7.86 0.88 -21.90
CA TYR A 106 -8.80 1.26 -20.85
C TYR A 106 -9.96 2.08 -21.42
N HIS A 107 -11.20 1.69 -21.08
CA HIS A 107 -12.43 2.31 -21.60
C HIS A 107 -12.59 2.29 -23.14
N THR A 108 -11.97 1.33 -23.82
CA THR A 108 -12.18 1.13 -25.26
C THR A 108 -12.82 -0.22 -25.55
N ASN A 109 -13.36 -0.39 -26.76
CA ASN A 109 -13.84 -1.70 -27.24
C ASN A 109 -12.71 -2.71 -27.52
N ARG A 110 -11.44 -2.33 -27.30
CA ARG A 110 -10.26 -3.20 -27.45
C ARG A 110 -9.74 -3.74 -26.11
N ASP A 111 -10.40 -3.38 -25.00
CA ASP A 111 -10.21 -4.04 -23.71
C ASP A 111 -10.84 -5.44 -23.77
N THR A 112 -10.05 -6.42 -24.19
CA THR A 112 -10.47 -7.80 -24.43
C THR A 112 -9.59 -8.78 -23.65
N ALA A 113 -10.08 -10.00 -23.42
CA ALA A 113 -9.41 -10.99 -22.58
C ALA A 113 -7.97 -11.34 -23.05
N GLU A 114 -7.67 -11.20 -24.35
CA GLU A 114 -6.34 -11.42 -24.91
C GLU A 114 -5.29 -10.40 -24.40
N LYS A 115 -5.72 -9.32 -23.75
CA LYS A 115 -4.87 -8.30 -23.11
C LYS A 115 -4.52 -8.63 -21.67
N THR A 116 -4.93 -9.79 -21.17
CA THR A 116 -4.55 -10.27 -19.84
C THR A 116 -3.31 -11.17 -19.89
N SER A 117 -2.52 -11.14 -18.82
CA SER A 117 -1.36 -12.00 -18.60
C SER A 117 -1.65 -12.98 -17.46
N PRO A 118 -1.60 -14.30 -17.70
CA PRO A 118 -1.76 -15.31 -16.65
C PRO A 118 -0.73 -15.18 -15.53
N ASP A 119 0.50 -14.76 -15.86
CA ASP A 119 1.55 -14.56 -14.87
C ASP A 119 1.29 -13.31 -14.03
N GLU A 120 0.78 -12.24 -14.63
CA GLU A 120 0.37 -11.04 -13.91
C GLU A 120 -0.78 -11.36 -12.94
N MET A 121 -1.82 -12.05 -13.41
CA MET A 121 -2.93 -12.49 -12.57
C MET A 121 -2.47 -13.38 -11.42
N ARG A 122 -1.51 -14.28 -11.66
CA ARG A 122 -0.92 -15.13 -10.63
C ARG A 122 -0.19 -14.31 -9.58
N ASN A 123 0.62 -13.33 -9.99
CA ASN A 123 1.38 -12.49 -9.07
C ASN A 123 0.45 -11.65 -8.19
N VAL A 124 -0.49 -10.92 -8.81
CA VAL A 124 -1.48 -10.11 -8.09
C VAL A 124 -2.30 -10.98 -7.14
N GLY A 125 -2.86 -12.10 -7.63
CA GLY A 125 -3.65 -13.01 -6.80
C GLY A 125 -2.85 -13.58 -5.62
N THR A 126 -1.58 -13.91 -5.83
CA THR A 126 -0.69 -14.40 -4.75
C THR A 126 -0.40 -13.30 -3.73
N ALA A 127 -0.13 -12.07 -4.17
CA ALA A 127 0.17 -10.94 -3.29
C ALA A 127 -1.03 -10.53 -2.44
N VAL A 128 -2.22 -10.44 -3.05
CA VAL A 128 -3.48 -10.16 -2.34
C VAL A 128 -3.79 -11.26 -1.33
N ALA A 129 -3.69 -12.54 -1.74
CA ALA A 129 -3.93 -13.67 -0.84
C ALA A 129 -2.93 -13.70 0.33
N ALA A 130 -1.65 -13.42 0.08
CA ALA A 130 -0.63 -13.36 1.13
C ALA A 130 -0.88 -12.19 2.10
N SER A 131 -1.30 -11.03 1.59
CA SER A 131 -1.66 -9.86 2.41
C SER A 131 -2.85 -10.16 3.30
N ALA A 132 -3.93 -10.72 2.72
CA ALA A 132 -5.11 -11.12 3.47
C ALA A 132 -4.79 -12.18 4.53
N TRP A 133 -3.98 -13.20 4.17
CA TRP A 133 -3.55 -14.24 5.11
C TRP A 133 -2.75 -13.66 6.28
N LEU A 134 -1.76 -12.79 5.99
CA LEU A 134 -0.97 -12.13 7.03
C LEU A 134 -1.87 -11.33 7.97
N MET A 135 -2.78 -10.52 7.43
CA MET A 135 -3.69 -9.70 8.24
C MET A 135 -4.69 -10.53 9.06
N ALA A 136 -5.08 -11.70 8.59
CA ALA A 136 -6.03 -12.56 9.29
C ALA A 136 -5.38 -13.53 10.30
N SER A 137 -4.06 -13.70 10.28
CA SER A 137 -3.36 -14.73 11.07
C SER A 137 -2.17 -14.22 11.90
N ALA A 138 -1.87 -12.93 11.84
CA ALA A 138 -0.74 -12.37 12.55
C ALA A 138 -0.85 -12.53 14.07
N ASP A 139 0.21 -13.05 14.67
CA ASP A 139 0.42 -13.07 16.10
C ASP A 139 1.29 -11.87 16.55
N ALA A 140 1.68 -11.84 17.82
CA ALA A 140 2.52 -10.77 18.36
C ALA A 140 3.90 -10.69 17.69
N GLN A 141 4.48 -11.82 17.26
CA GLN A 141 5.78 -11.85 16.59
C GLN A 141 5.68 -11.27 15.18
N VAL A 142 4.64 -11.65 14.43
CA VAL A 142 4.35 -11.06 13.11
C VAL A 142 4.03 -9.57 13.25
N GLY A 143 3.27 -9.19 14.28
CA GLY A 143 2.98 -7.80 14.61
C GLY A 143 4.26 -6.97 14.80
N GLU A 144 5.24 -7.48 15.53
CA GLU A 144 6.51 -6.76 15.71
C GLU A 144 7.31 -6.64 14.41
N ALA A 145 7.37 -7.71 13.61
CA ALA A 145 8.03 -7.65 12.30
C ALA A 145 7.36 -6.62 11.36
N VAL A 146 6.03 -6.50 11.40
CA VAL A 146 5.28 -5.49 10.64
C VAL A 146 5.51 -4.08 11.20
N ARG A 147 5.61 -3.92 12.52
CA ARG A 147 5.99 -2.65 13.15
C ARG A 147 7.34 -2.17 12.64
N GLU A 148 8.35 -3.04 12.64
CA GLU A 148 9.68 -2.71 12.15
C GLU A 148 9.67 -2.37 10.65
N LEU A 149 8.90 -3.10 9.85
CA LEU A 149 8.71 -2.82 8.42
C LEU A 149 8.21 -1.39 8.20
N ILE A 150 7.11 -1.01 8.86
CA ILE A 150 6.48 0.30 8.69
C ILE A 150 7.37 1.41 9.24
N THR A 151 8.07 1.15 10.35
CA THR A 151 9.04 2.12 10.91
C THR A 151 10.14 2.43 9.89
N ARG A 152 10.73 1.41 9.25
CA ARG A 152 11.75 1.62 8.22
C ARG A 152 11.20 2.35 6.99
N ALA A 153 9.99 2.02 6.55
CA ALA A 153 9.33 2.72 5.44
C ALA A 153 9.09 4.20 5.77
N GLY A 154 8.63 4.48 7.00
CA GLY A 154 8.41 5.83 7.51
C GLY A 154 9.69 6.65 7.60
N ASP A 155 10.75 6.08 8.15
CA ASP A 155 12.06 6.72 8.20
C ASP A 155 12.58 7.03 6.80
N ALA A 156 12.48 6.08 5.86
CA ALA A 156 12.87 6.29 4.48
C ALA A 156 12.07 7.42 3.83
N ARG A 157 10.75 7.46 4.02
CA ARG A 157 9.90 8.51 3.46
C ARG A 157 10.23 9.88 4.05
N VAL A 158 10.31 9.99 5.37
CA VAL A 158 10.66 11.24 6.07
C VAL A 158 12.04 11.75 5.65
N ASN A 159 13.01 10.84 5.45
CA ASN A 159 14.34 11.20 4.98
C ASN A 159 14.32 11.78 3.55
N VAL A 160 13.56 11.16 2.64
CA VAL A 160 13.40 11.68 1.28
C VAL A 160 12.72 13.05 1.31
N GLU A 161 11.66 13.25 2.07
CA GLU A 161 10.98 14.55 2.15
C GLU A 161 11.87 15.63 2.80
N THR A 162 12.64 15.27 3.83
CA THR A 162 13.56 16.19 4.49
C THR A 162 14.69 16.62 3.55
N ARG A 163 15.26 15.68 2.79
CA ARG A 163 16.39 15.95 1.89
C ARG A 163 15.93 16.60 0.59
N GLU A 164 14.97 15.96 -0.09
CA GLU A 164 14.56 16.35 -1.43
C GLU A 164 13.52 17.48 -1.42
N GLY A 165 12.61 17.48 -0.44
CA GLY A 165 11.57 18.50 -0.32
C GLY A 165 12.08 19.88 0.11
N ALA A 166 13.27 19.95 0.70
CA ALA A 166 13.92 21.20 1.09
C ALA A 166 14.62 21.94 -0.08
N VAL A 167 14.72 21.30 -1.26
CA VAL A 167 15.46 21.84 -2.41
C VAL A 167 14.48 22.36 -3.46
N ALA A 168 14.55 23.66 -3.74
CA ALA A 168 13.75 24.30 -4.78
C ALA A 168 14.07 23.69 -6.16
N ARG A 169 13.07 23.07 -6.78
CA ARG A 169 13.14 22.50 -8.14
C ARG A 169 11.72 22.40 -8.73
N PRO A 170 11.55 22.16 -10.04
CA PRO A 170 10.23 22.02 -10.64
C PRO A 170 9.35 21.01 -9.89
N GLY A 171 8.14 21.44 -9.50
CA GLY A 171 7.20 20.60 -8.76
C GLY A 171 7.49 20.46 -7.25
N VAL A 172 8.48 21.18 -6.70
CA VAL A 172 8.78 21.18 -5.25
C VAL A 172 8.70 22.60 -4.71
N LYS A 173 7.93 22.77 -3.63
CA LYS A 173 7.75 24.02 -2.88
C LYS A 173 8.39 23.87 -1.48
N PRO A 174 9.65 24.29 -1.29
CA PRO A 174 10.35 24.12 -0.01
C PRO A 174 9.67 24.83 1.17
N GLU A 175 8.93 25.91 0.91
CA GLU A 175 8.18 26.66 1.92
C GLU A 175 7.11 25.81 2.62
N ASP A 176 6.57 24.79 1.94
CA ASP A 176 5.58 23.87 2.50
C ASP A 176 6.24 22.67 3.20
N ASN A 177 7.56 22.49 3.08
CA ASN A 177 8.21 21.23 3.40
C ASN A 177 8.15 20.87 4.90
N ALA A 178 8.24 21.87 5.78
CA ALA A 178 8.11 21.64 7.21
C ALA A 178 6.74 21.02 7.57
N THR A 179 5.67 21.54 6.97
CA THR A 179 4.30 21.01 7.11
C THR A 179 4.20 19.59 6.55
N ILE A 180 4.81 19.33 5.39
CA ILE A 180 4.74 18.03 4.72
C ILE A 180 5.50 16.96 5.50
N VAL A 181 6.70 17.28 6.00
CA VAL A 181 7.47 16.38 6.87
C VAL A 181 6.70 16.10 8.17
N ALA A 182 6.07 17.10 8.77
CA ALA A 182 5.23 16.92 9.96
C ALA A 182 4.02 16.03 9.68
N ALA A 183 3.37 16.19 8.52
CA ALA A 183 2.26 15.35 8.10
C ALA A 183 2.69 13.89 7.89
N TRP A 184 3.84 13.65 7.25
CA TRP A 184 4.40 12.30 7.10
C TRP A 184 4.75 11.64 8.43
N ARG A 185 5.37 12.39 9.36
CA ARG A 185 5.66 11.86 10.71
C ARG A 185 4.37 11.46 11.43
N LYS A 186 3.36 12.34 11.47
CA LYS A 186 2.05 12.03 12.05
C LYS A 186 1.43 10.79 11.41
N TRP A 187 1.43 10.72 10.07
CA TRP A 187 0.83 9.61 9.35
C TRP A 187 1.56 8.29 9.67
N TYR A 188 2.89 8.27 9.70
CA TYR A 188 3.62 7.05 10.07
C TYR A 188 3.50 6.67 11.55
N ASP A 189 3.40 7.64 12.47
CA ASP A 189 3.10 7.35 13.88
C ASP A 189 1.75 6.62 14.01
N GLU A 190 0.73 7.08 13.28
CA GLU A 190 -0.59 6.44 13.21
C GLU A 190 -0.52 5.05 12.55
N ALA A 191 0.24 4.90 11.45
CA ALA A 191 0.43 3.63 10.76
C ALA A 191 1.14 2.59 11.68
N ILE A 192 2.16 3.00 12.43
CA ILE A 192 2.85 2.17 13.42
C ILE A 192 1.91 1.77 14.57
N ALA A 193 1.06 2.69 15.03
CA ALA A 193 0.06 2.40 16.05
C ALA A 193 -1.01 1.41 15.53
N SER A 194 -1.35 1.51 14.25
CA SER A 194 -2.37 0.68 13.60
C SER A 194 -2.05 -0.82 13.62
N VAL A 195 -0.77 -1.18 13.72
CA VAL A 195 -0.28 -2.57 13.86
C VAL A 195 -0.89 -3.30 15.06
N GLY A 196 -1.28 -2.57 16.11
CA GLY A 196 -1.97 -3.17 17.26
C GLY A 196 -3.26 -3.91 16.88
N ARG A 197 -3.93 -3.51 15.79
CA ARG A 197 -5.15 -4.18 15.28
C ARG A 197 -4.86 -5.48 14.52
N LEU A 198 -3.60 -5.70 14.14
CA LEU A 198 -3.16 -6.85 13.38
C LEU A 198 -3.07 -8.11 14.26
N ILE A 199 -2.79 -7.94 15.55
CA ILE A 199 -2.54 -9.06 16.46
C ILE A 199 -3.86 -9.78 16.77
N VAL A 200 -4.04 -10.94 16.15
CA VAL A 200 -5.19 -11.81 16.39
C VAL A 200 -4.92 -12.62 17.65
N THR A 201 -5.72 -12.41 18.70
CA THR A 201 -5.68 -13.30 19.87
C THR A 201 -6.35 -14.62 19.48
N PRO A 202 -5.67 -15.78 19.63
CA PRO A 202 -6.30 -17.06 19.34
C PRO A 202 -7.54 -17.25 20.23
N PRO A 203 -8.68 -17.71 19.68
CA PRO A 203 -9.93 -17.86 20.44
C PRO A 203 -9.85 -18.91 21.57
N PHE A 204 -8.74 -19.65 21.72
CA PHE A 204 -8.58 -20.69 22.74
C PHE A 204 -7.20 -20.62 23.43
N ARG A 205 -7.11 -19.81 24.48
CA ARG A 205 -6.13 -20.01 25.56
C ARG A 205 -6.74 -19.65 26.92
N GLU A 206 -7.96 -20.12 27.20
CA GLU A 206 -8.34 -20.32 28.60
C GLU A 206 -7.70 -21.61 29.10
N SER A 207 -6.80 -21.45 30.05
CA SER A 207 -6.02 -22.51 30.67
C SER A 207 -6.93 -23.55 31.34
N SER A 208 -6.68 -24.83 31.03
CA SER A 208 -7.22 -26.02 31.67
C SER A 208 -6.79 -26.22 33.15
N LYS A 209 -6.58 -25.15 33.93
CA LYS A 209 -6.09 -25.22 35.31
C LYS A 209 -7.15 -25.03 36.41
N ALA A 210 -8.43 -25.24 36.11
CA ALA A 210 -9.50 -25.14 37.11
C ALA A 210 -10.40 -26.38 37.15
N ARG A 211 -9.85 -27.58 37.35
CA ARG A 211 -10.68 -28.75 37.76
C ARG A 211 -9.95 -29.86 38.52
N ALA A 212 -8.94 -29.50 39.33
CA ALA A 212 -8.28 -30.44 40.24
C ALA A 212 -8.14 -29.83 41.63
N SER A 213 -9.26 -29.47 42.26
CA SER A 213 -9.36 -29.32 43.72
C SER A 213 -10.82 -29.04 44.13
N ARG A 214 -11.60 -30.09 44.30
CA ARG A 214 -12.63 -30.11 45.34
C ARG A 214 -12.54 -31.46 46.07
N PRO A 215 -12.42 -31.45 47.41
CA PRO A 215 -12.37 -32.65 48.24
C PRO A 215 -13.69 -33.43 48.21
#